data_AF-A0A7Y2CK15-F1
#
_entry.id   AF-A0A7Y2CK15-F1
#
_cell.length_a   1.000
_cell.length_b   1.000
_cell.length_c   1.000
_cell.angle_alpha   90.00
_cell.angle_beta   90.00
_cell.angle_gamma   90.00
#
_symmetry.space_group_name_H-M   'P 1'
#
loop_
_entity.id
_entity.type
_entity.pdbx_description
1 polymer ?
#
loop_
_entity_poly.entity_id
_entity_poly.type
_entity_poly.pdbx_seq_one_letter_code
_entity_poly.pdbx_strand_id
1 'polypeptide(L)'
;MRRVLWLTHVYPRHDTDPLGVFLHRLARRLPERDVEVRVLAPAAPGAPEREERDGVEIRRFGYAGMAGHPLAYTGEMHRGAARRPVQFLQFLHALRGATRTQISEFEPDLVHA
;
A
#
# COMPACT_ATOMS: atom_id res chain seq x y z
N MET A 1 -0.94 0.16 -22.65
CA MET A 1 -0.91 -0.34 -21.26
C MET A 1 -1.36 0.79 -20.35
N ARG A 2 -2.36 0.58 -19.49
CA ARG A 2 -2.87 1.57 -18.51
C ARG A 2 -2.11 1.41 -17.20
N ARG A 3 -1.62 2.49 -16.63
CA ARG A 3 -0.87 2.51 -15.37
C ARG A 3 -1.79 2.83 -14.20
N VAL A 4 -1.88 1.93 -13.23
CA VAL A 4 -2.73 2.06 -12.05
C VAL A 4 -1.88 2.12 -10.79
N LEU A 5 -1.98 3.23 -10.06
CA LEU A 5 -1.43 3.35 -8.72
C LEU A 5 -2.48 2.86 -7.71
N TRP A 6 -2.23 1.71 -7.09
CA TRP A 6 -3.16 1.09 -6.15
C TRP A 6 -2.76 1.40 -4.71
N LEU A 7 -3.53 2.26 -4.07
CA LEU A 7 -3.40 2.60 -2.66
C LEU A 7 -4.06 1.51 -1.81
N THR A 8 -3.38 1.05 -0.76
CA THR A 8 -3.97 0.13 0.20
C THR A 8 -3.42 0.38 1.58
N HIS A 9 -4.14 -0.09 2.60
CA HIS A 9 -3.69 -0.10 3.99
C HIS A 9 -3.18 -1.48 4.44
N VAL A 10 -3.26 -2.50 3.57
CA VAL A 10 -2.78 -3.87 3.80
C VAL A 10 -2.30 -4.48 2.48
N TYR A 11 -1.09 -5.03 2.46
CA TYR A 11 -0.57 -5.80 1.32
C TYR A 11 0.46 -6.83 1.80
N PRO A 12 0.54 -8.06 1.22
CA PRO A 12 1.40 -9.12 1.74
C PRO A 12 2.83 -8.64 2.01
N ARG A 13 3.34 -8.92 3.21
CA ARG A 13 4.69 -8.51 3.64
C ARG A 13 5.77 -9.41 3.02
N HIS A 14 5.46 -10.69 2.90
CA HIS A 14 6.29 -11.75 2.32
C HIS A 14 5.38 -12.75 1.58
N ASP A 15 5.95 -13.73 0.88
CA ASP A 15 5.22 -14.60 -0.06
C ASP A 15 4.13 -15.45 0.61
N THR A 16 4.32 -15.77 1.88
CA THR A 16 3.40 -16.57 2.69
C THR A 16 2.47 -15.74 3.57
N ASP A 17 2.47 -14.40 3.47
CA ASP A 17 1.59 -13.55 4.26
C ASP A 17 0.14 -13.63 3.74
N PRO A 18 -0.82 -14.14 4.54
CA PRO A 18 -2.21 -14.26 4.09
C PRO A 18 -2.92 -12.89 3.98
N LEU A 19 -2.41 -11.85 4.63
CA LEU A 19 -3.08 -10.55 4.67
C LEU A 19 -2.97 -9.82 3.33
N GLY A 20 -4.12 -9.49 2.74
CA GLY A 20 -4.17 -8.82 1.45
C GLY A 20 -3.71 -9.69 0.28
N VAL A 21 -3.55 -11.01 0.46
CA VAL A 21 -3.05 -11.92 -0.60
C VAL A 21 -3.90 -11.88 -1.87
N PHE A 22 -5.20 -11.63 -1.74
CA PHE A 22 -6.10 -11.48 -2.89
C PHE A 22 -5.75 -10.25 -3.76
N LEU A 23 -5.28 -9.15 -3.15
CA LEU A 23 -4.83 -7.96 -3.87
C LEU A 23 -3.60 -8.30 -4.72
N HIS A 24 -2.63 -9.02 -4.16
CA HIS A 24 -1.44 -9.43 -4.90
C HIS A 24 -1.77 -10.38 -6.05
N ARG A 25 -2.66 -11.37 -5.81
CA ARG A 25 -3.12 -12.30 -6.84
C ARG A 25 -3.82 -11.59 -7.99
N LEU A 26 -4.59 -10.54 -7.70
CA LEU A 26 -5.22 -9.71 -8.72
C LEU A 26 -4.20 -8.84 -9.45
N ALA A 27 -3.35 -8.12 -8.71
CA ALA A 27 -2.32 -7.23 -9.27
C ALA A 27 -1.40 -7.95 -10.27
N ARG A 28 -0.90 -9.15 -9.95
CA ARG A 28 0.01 -9.89 -10.84
C ARG A 28 -0.63 -10.42 -12.13
N ARG A 29 -1.96 -10.41 -12.22
CA ARG A 29 -2.73 -10.89 -13.38
C ARG A 29 -3.25 -9.76 -14.26
N LEU A 30 -3.31 -8.53 -13.74
CA LEU A 30 -3.78 -7.37 -14.49
C LEU A 30 -2.93 -7.01 -15.73
N PRO A 31 -1.61 -7.31 -15.78
CA PRO A 31 -0.84 -7.16 -17.01
C PRO A 31 -1.39 -7.98 -18.20
N GLU A 32 -2.06 -9.12 -17.94
CA GLU A 32 -2.75 -9.92 -18.98
C GLU A 32 -3.91 -9.16 -19.65
N ARG A 33 -4.29 -7.99 -19.11
CA ARG A 33 -5.36 -7.10 -19.60
C ARG A 33 -4.83 -5.71 -19.95
N ASP A 34 -3.55 -5.58 -20.26
CA ASP A 34 -2.86 -4.32 -20.55
C ASP A 34 -2.96 -3.30 -19.39
N VAL A 35 -2.94 -3.78 -18.14
CA VAL A 35 -2.95 -2.94 -16.94
C VAL A 35 -1.69 -3.19 -16.11
N GLU A 36 -0.84 -2.17 -16.01
CA GLU A 36 0.32 -2.15 -15.13
C GLU A 36 -0.08 -1.64 -13.76
N VAL A 37 0.34 -2.33 -12.71
CA VAL A 37 -0.03 -2.00 -11.33
C VAL A 37 1.22 -1.69 -10.51
N ARG A 38 1.24 -0.50 -9.91
CA ARG A 38 2.15 -0.17 -8.81
C ARG A 38 1.35 -0.08 -7.52
N VAL A 39 1.72 -0.85 -6.52
CA VAL A 39 1.06 -0.85 -5.21
C VAL A 39 1.75 0.14 -4.28
N LEU A 40 0.97 0.97 -3.60
CA LEU A 40 1.42 1.81 -2.50
C LEU A 40 0.74 1.35 -1.21
N ALA A 41 1.52 0.73 -0.32
CA ALA A 41 1.06 0.17 0.94
C ALA A 41 1.79 0.80 2.14
N PRO A 42 1.32 0.65 3.38
CA PRO A 42 2.05 1.11 4.53
C PRO A 42 3.24 0.17 4.79
N ALA A 43 4.30 0.72 5.36
CA ALA A 43 5.44 -0.08 5.82
C ALA A 43 5.02 -1.07 6.92
N ALA A 44 5.75 -2.18 6.97
CA ALA A 44 5.54 -3.25 7.92
C ALA A 44 6.89 -3.84 8.35
N PRO A 45 7.04 -4.32 9.60
CA PRO A 45 8.27 -4.97 10.03
C PRO A 45 8.65 -6.12 9.10
N GLY A 46 9.91 -6.12 8.65
CA GLY A 46 10.46 -7.15 7.75
C GLY A 46 10.08 -7.01 6.27
N ALA A 47 9.22 -6.04 5.90
CA ALA A 47 8.87 -5.78 4.51
C ALA A 47 9.75 -4.66 3.91
N PRO A 48 10.36 -4.85 2.72
CA PRO A 48 11.17 -3.82 2.07
C PRO A 48 10.36 -2.57 1.73
N GLU A 49 10.98 -1.39 1.80
CA GLU A 49 10.34 -0.13 1.36
C GLU A 49 10.03 -0.12 -0.14
N ARG A 50 10.88 -0.78 -0.92
CA ARG A 50 10.76 -0.93 -2.37
C ARG A 50 11.04 -2.39 -2.70
N GLU A 51 10.09 -3.05 -3.35
CA GLU A 51 10.29 -4.42 -3.85
C GLU A 51 9.51 -4.60 -5.14
N GLU A 52 9.92 -5.58 -5.94
CA GLU A 52 9.14 -6.11 -7.04
C GLU A 52 8.89 -7.58 -6.75
N ARG A 53 7.64 -8.03 -6.89
CA ARG A 53 7.25 -9.42 -6.63
C ARG A 53 6.24 -9.86 -7.67
N ASP A 54 6.50 -10.99 -8.33
CA ASP A 54 5.67 -11.49 -9.44
C ASP A 54 5.36 -10.42 -10.51
N GLY A 55 6.34 -9.55 -10.82
CA GLY A 55 6.19 -8.42 -11.75
C GLY A 55 5.33 -7.26 -11.23
N VAL A 56 4.95 -7.27 -9.95
CA VAL A 56 4.22 -6.18 -9.30
C VAL A 56 5.21 -5.30 -8.53
N GLU A 57 5.31 -4.04 -8.91
CA GLU A 57 6.06 -3.05 -8.14
C GLU A 57 5.31 -2.68 -6.86
N ILE A 58 6.00 -2.78 -5.73
CA ILE A 58 5.46 -2.46 -4.40
C ILE A 58 6.31 -1.37 -3.79
N ARG A 59 5.63 -0.32 -3.33
CA ARG A 59 6.20 0.82 -2.61
C ARG A 59 5.54 0.89 -1.26
N ARG A 60 6.35 1.08 -0.22
CA ARG A 60 5.87 1.18 1.15
C ARG A 60 6.21 2.52 1.75
N PHE A 61 5.26 3.10 2.49
CA PHE A 61 5.45 4.37 3.18
C PHE A 61 5.34 4.21 4.69
N GLY A 62 6.23 4.86 5.43
CA GLY A 62 6.15 4.95 6.88
C GLY A 62 5.21 6.07 7.34
N TYR A 63 4.68 5.94 8.55
CA TYR A 63 3.98 7.02 9.26
C TYR A 63 4.34 6.99 10.75
N ALA A 64 4.16 8.11 11.43
CA ALA A 64 4.46 8.21 12.86
C ALA A 64 3.57 7.25 13.68
N GLY A 65 4.14 6.66 14.74
CA GLY A 65 3.42 5.75 15.64
C GLY A 65 3.36 4.28 15.18
N MET A 66 3.98 3.91 14.05
CA MET A 66 4.03 2.50 13.61
C MET A 66 4.75 1.56 14.58
N ALA A 67 5.75 2.03 15.33
CA ALA A 67 6.65 1.19 16.13
C ALA A 67 5.98 0.54 17.36
N GLY A 68 4.80 1.00 17.78
CA GLY A 68 4.13 0.48 19.00
C GLY A 68 2.74 -0.10 18.76
N HIS A 69 1.92 0.56 17.95
CA HIS A 69 0.56 0.13 17.67
C HIS A 69 0.18 0.55 16.23
N PRO A 70 0.45 -0.26 15.20
CA PRO A 70 0.12 0.11 13.84
C PRO A 70 -1.41 0.25 13.66
N LEU A 71 -1.82 1.18 12.79
CA LEU A 71 -3.21 1.27 12.30
C LEU A 71 -3.43 0.28 11.15
N ALA A 72 -2.48 0.27 10.23
CA ALA A 72 -2.39 -0.66 9.12
C ALA A 72 -2.18 -2.11 9.61
N TYR A 73 -2.53 -3.08 8.77
CA TYR A 73 -2.30 -4.51 9.04
C TYR A 73 -3.00 -5.11 10.27
N THR A 74 -3.93 -4.38 10.89
CA THR A 74 -4.69 -4.85 12.07
C THR A 74 -6.02 -5.51 11.74
N GLY A 75 -6.53 -5.35 10.50
CA GLY A 75 -7.91 -5.70 10.13
C GLY A 75 -8.98 -4.77 10.71
N GLU A 76 -8.60 -3.90 11.66
CA GLU A 76 -9.49 -3.08 12.47
C GLU A 76 -9.23 -1.57 12.26
N MET A 77 -8.75 -1.19 11.06
CA MET A 77 -8.35 0.18 10.77
C MET A 77 -9.47 1.19 11.07
N HIS A 78 -10.72 0.83 10.78
CA HIS A 78 -11.91 1.64 11.07
C HIS A 78 -12.07 1.93 12.57
N ARG A 79 -11.83 0.95 13.46
CA ARG A 79 -11.83 1.15 14.92
C ARG A 79 -10.58 1.89 15.39
N GLY A 80 -9.43 1.59 14.78
CA GLY A 80 -8.16 2.24 15.06
C GLY A 80 -8.21 3.75 14.79
N ALA A 81 -8.80 4.15 13.66
CA ALA A 81 -8.99 5.54 13.28
C ALA A 81 -9.85 6.31 14.30
N ALA A 82 -10.94 5.70 14.77
CA ALA A 82 -11.81 6.31 15.77
C ALA A 82 -11.12 6.47 17.15
N ARG A 83 -10.36 5.45 17.58
CA ARG A 83 -9.67 5.45 18.88
C ARG A 83 -8.41 6.33 18.90
N ARG A 84 -7.76 6.52 17.75
CA ARG A 84 -6.46 7.19 17.62
C ARG A 84 -6.46 8.19 16.46
N PRO A 85 -7.28 9.26 16.53
CA PRO A 85 -7.47 10.18 15.41
C PRO A 85 -6.18 10.90 15.01
N VAL A 86 -5.30 11.24 15.95
CA VAL A 86 -4.00 11.88 15.64
C VAL A 86 -3.13 10.95 14.80
N GLN A 87 -3.02 9.67 15.18
CA GLN A 87 -2.26 8.68 14.42
C GLN A 87 -2.88 8.45 13.04
N PHE A 88 -4.21 8.51 12.93
CA PHE A 88 -4.90 8.43 11.65
C PHE A 88 -4.62 9.64 10.76
N LEU A 89 -4.61 10.85 11.30
CA LEU A 89 -4.20 12.06 10.56
C LEU A 89 -2.74 11.97 10.10
N GLN A 90 -1.83 11.43 10.93
CA GLN A 90 -0.44 11.17 10.55
C GLN A 90 -0.36 10.15 9.41
N PHE A 91 -1.16 9.09 9.47
CA PHE A 91 -1.29 8.12 8.39
C PHE A 91 -1.78 8.78 7.09
N LEU A 92 -2.85 9.59 7.14
CA LEU A 92 -3.38 10.29 5.96
C LEU A 92 -2.38 11.29 5.38
N HIS A 93 -1.63 11.98 6.23
CA HIS A 93 -0.59 12.90 5.80
C HIS A 93 0.53 12.16 5.06
N ALA A 94 1.01 11.04 5.63
CA ALA A 94 2.02 10.20 5.01
C ALA A 94 1.54 9.57 3.71
N LEU A 95 0.31 9.03 3.68
CA LEU A 95 -0.32 8.49 2.48
C LEU A 95 -0.41 9.55 1.38
N ARG A 96 -0.85 10.77 1.71
CA ARG A 96 -0.95 11.88 0.75
C ARG A 96 0.42 12.26 0.19
N GLY A 97 1.45 12.33 1.04
CA GLY A 97 2.82 12.60 0.61
C GLY A 97 3.34 11.52 -0.33
N ALA A 98 3.24 10.25 0.08
CA ALA A 98 3.69 9.11 -0.70
C ALA A 98 2.91 8.97 -2.02
N THR A 99 1.59 9.24 -2.01
CA THR A 99 0.78 9.24 -3.22
C THR A 99 1.27 10.30 -4.21
N ARG A 100 1.58 11.51 -3.74
CA ARG A 100 2.13 12.56 -4.61
C ARG A 100 3.47 12.17 -5.22
N THR A 101 4.39 11.64 -4.41
CA THR A 101 5.68 11.13 -4.91
C THR A 101 5.49 10.03 -5.95
N GLN A 102 4.57 9.09 -5.69
CA GLN A 102 4.32 8.00 -6.62
C GLN A 102 3.57 8.45 -7.88
N ILE A 103 2.71 9.47 -7.81
CA ILE A 103 2.13 10.09 -9.01
C ILE A 103 3.23 10.71 -9.88
N SER A 104 4.19 11.43 -9.29
CA SER A 104 5.29 12.02 -10.06
C SER A 104 6.29 10.98 -10.59
N GLU A 105 6.53 9.89 -9.87
CA GLU A 105 7.49 8.85 -10.28
C GLU A 105 6.88 7.83 -11.26
N PHE A 106 5.57 7.57 -11.18
CA PHE A 106 4.89 6.53 -11.96
C PHE A 106 4.05 7.07 -13.11
N GLU A 107 3.60 8.32 -13.01
CA GLU A 107 2.66 8.95 -13.94
C GLU A 107 1.41 8.07 -14.23
N PRO A 108 0.66 7.65 -13.19
CA PRO A 108 -0.46 6.73 -13.38
C PRO A 108 -1.60 7.40 -14.16
N ASP A 109 -2.29 6.62 -14.98
CA ASP A 109 -3.55 7.02 -15.63
C ASP A 109 -4.73 6.99 -14.64
N LEU A 110 -4.62 6.17 -13.59
CA LEU A 110 -5.66 5.96 -12.58
C LEU A 110 -5.05 5.74 -11.20
N VAL A 111 -5.67 6.32 -10.17
CA VAL A 111 -5.42 6.00 -8.76
C VAL A 111 -6.63 5.25 -8.22
N HIS A 112 -6.41 4.09 -7.60
CA HIS A 112 -7.44 3.23 -7.02
C HIS A 112 -7.14 2.96 -5.54
N ALA A 113 -8.15 2.94 -4.67
CA ALA A 113 -8.00 2.77 -3.22
C ALA A 113 -9.09 1.85 -2.63
#